data_AF-A0A955LMU3-F1
#
_entry.id   AF-A0A955LMU3-F1
#
_cell.length_a   1.000
_cell.length_b   1.000
_cell.length_c   1.000
_cell.angle_alpha   90.00
_cell.angle_beta   90.00
_cell.angle_gamma   90.00
#
_symmetry.space_group_name_H-M   'P 1'
#
loop_
_entity.id
_entity.type
_entity.pdbx_description
1 polymer ?
#
loop_
_entity_poly.entity_id
_entity_poly.type
_entity_poly.pdbx_seq_one_letter_code
_entity_poly.pdbx_strand_id
1 'polypeptide(L)'
;MCEICHGIAREKGFWDQERNIGEALMLVVTEIGEAMEGYRQEDHDNFREEIADTFIRLFDLCGGLKIDIEAEIAKKSIKNLSRPYKHGKIC
;
A
#
# COMPACT_ATOMS: atom_id res chain seq x y z
N MET A 1 -2.64 3.08 -11.84
CA MET A 1 -1.33 2.81 -11.19
C MET A 1 -1.07 1.32 -10.98
N CYS A 2 -2.05 0.54 -10.50
CA CYS A 2 -1.95 -0.92 -10.31
C CYS A 2 -1.39 -1.67 -11.52
N GLU A 3 -1.87 -1.39 -12.74
CA GLU A 3 -1.39 -2.05 -13.95
C GLU A 3 0.11 -1.84 -14.19
N ILE A 4 0.61 -0.63 -13.90
CA ILE A 4 2.03 -0.27 -14.08
C ILE A 4 2.88 -1.01 -13.04
N CYS A 5 2.56 -0.87 -11.75
CA CYS A 5 3.32 -1.51 -10.67
C CYS A 5 3.29 -3.03 -10.80
N HIS A 6 2.13 -3.61 -11.12
CA HIS A 6 2.00 -5.05 -11.32
C HIS A 6 2.73 -5.54 -12.57
N GLY A 7 2.68 -4.78 -13.67
CA GLY A 7 3.44 -5.09 -14.88
C GLY A 7 4.94 -5.18 -14.61
N ILE A 8 5.50 -4.20 -13.89
CA ILE A 8 6.91 -4.20 -13.50
C ILE A 8 7.23 -5.38 -12.58
N ALA A 9 6.41 -5.65 -11.56
CA ALA A 9 6.63 -6.75 -10.65
C ALA A 9 6.62 -8.11 -11.37
N ARG A 10 5.71 -8.26 -12.35
CA ARG A 10 5.66 -9.42 -13.24
C ARG A 10 6.91 -9.56 -14.10
N GLU A 11 7.40 -8.48 -14.72
CA GLU A 11 8.63 -8.51 -15.51
C GLU A 11 9.86 -8.90 -14.67
N LYS A 12 9.83 -8.61 -13.37
CA LYS A 12 10.86 -9.00 -12.40
C LYS A 12 10.68 -10.40 -11.81
N GLY A 13 9.68 -11.16 -12.26
CA GLY A 13 9.44 -12.54 -11.84
C GLY A 13 8.78 -12.71 -10.47
N PHE A 14 8.29 -11.63 -9.85
CA PHE A 14 7.66 -11.70 -8.52
C PHE A 14 6.33 -12.48 -8.50
N TRP A 15 5.77 -12.77 -9.68
CA TRP A 15 4.51 -13.49 -9.89
C TRP A 15 4.67 -14.70 -10.81
N ASP A 16 5.89 -15.22 -10.99
CA ASP A 16 6.14 -16.43 -11.79
C ASP A 16 5.55 -17.69 -11.13
N GLN A 17 5.31 -17.61 -9.82
CA GLN A 17 4.65 -18.63 -9.02
C GLN A 17 3.43 -18.03 -8.31
N GLU A 18 2.60 -18.90 -7.74
CA GLU A 18 1.49 -18.46 -6.89
C GLU A 18 2.04 -17.61 -5.73
N ARG A 19 1.54 -16.38 -5.65
CA ARG A 19 1.99 -15.41 -4.65
C ARG A 19 1.38 -15.72 -3.30
N ASN A 20 2.21 -15.89 -2.28
CA ASN A 20 1.74 -15.94 -0.90
C ASN A 20 1.27 -14.55 -0.45
N ILE A 21 -0.04 -14.39 -0.25
CA ILE A 21 -0.63 -13.10 0.09
C ILE A 21 -0.21 -12.64 1.50
N GLY A 22 -0.02 -13.56 2.44
CA GLY A 22 0.47 -13.22 3.78
C GLY A 22 1.87 -12.62 3.74
N GLU A 23 2.77 -13.23 2.98
CA GLU A 23 4.13 -12.71 2.77
C GLU A 23 4.11 -11.35 2.06
N ALA A 24 3.29 -11.21 1.00
CA ALA A 24 3.16 -9.94 0.29
C ALA A 24 2.66 -8.81 1.20
N LEU A 25 1.70 -9.08 2.09
CA LEU A 25 1.23 -8.12 3.08
C LEU A 25 2.30 -7.77 4.11
N MET A 26 3.12 -8.74 4.53
CA MET A 26 4.23 -8.47 5.45
C MET A 26 5.34 -7.65 4.82
N LEU A 27 5.60 -7.79 3.52
CA LEU A 27 6.48 -6.87 2.79
C LEU A 27 5.94 -5.43 2.73
N VAL A 28 4.61 -5.23 2.74
CA VAL A 28 4.07 -3.84 2.86
C VAL A 28 4.33 -3.29 4.27
N VAL A 29 4.22 -4.14 5.29
CA VAL A 29 4.45 -3.73 6.68
C VAL A 29 5.92 -3.38 6.94
N THR A 30 6.87 -4.02 6.26
CA THR A 30 8.29 -3.68 6.39
C THR A 30 8.59 -2.25 5.92
N GLU A 31 8.09 -1.84 4.75
CA GLU A 31 8.30 -0.46 4.27
C GLU A 31 7.66 0.58 5.19
N ILE A 32 6.50 0.28 5.80
CA ILE A 32 5.90 1.15 6.82
C ILE A 32 6.81 1.27 8.05
N GLY A 33 7.48 0.18 8.42
CA GLY A 33 8.50 0.17 9.49
C GLY A 33 9.71 1.03 9.13
N GLU A 34 10.21 0.94 7.90
CA GLU A 34 11.34 1.73 7.39
C GLU A 34 10.97 3.21 7.25
N ALA A 35 9.75 3.52 6.82
CA ALA A 35 9.22 4.88 6.86
C ALA A 35 9.20 5.42 8.31
N MET A 36 8.69 4.64 9.26
CA MET A 36 8.72 5.05 10.68
C MET A 36 10.15 5.29 11.15
N GLU A 37 11.12 4.48 10.73
CA GLU A 37 12.53 4.69 11.04
C GLU A 37 13.05 6.02 10.49
N GLY A 38 12.83 6.27 9.20
CA GLY A 38 13.22 7.53 8.55
C GLY A 38 12.62 8.75 9.26
N TYR A 39 11.35 8.67 9.68
CA TYR A 39 10.72 9.73 10.47
C TYR A 39 11.42 9.93 11.83
N ARG A 40 11.78 8.86 12.56
CA ARG A 40 12.47 8.97 13.85
C ARG A 40 13.87 9.57 13.74
N GLN A 41 14.54 9.32 12.61
CA GLN A 41 15.89 9.78 12.36
C GLN A 41 15.95 11.16 11.69
N GLU A 42 14.80 11.80 11.45
CA GLU A 42 14.69 13.04 10.67
C GLU A 42 15.23 12.92 9.23
N ASP A 43 15.29 11.69 8.71
CA ASP A 43 15.63 11.39 7.33
C ASP A 43 14.36 11.50 6.46
N HIS A 44 14.10 12.73 5.99
CA HIS A 44 12.92 13.04 5.19
C HIS A 44 12.93 12.41 3.81
N ASP A 45 14.10 12.12 3.24
CA ASP A 45 14.19 11.53 1.91
C ASP A 45 13.88 10.03 2.01
N ASN A 46 14.49 9.32 2.97
CA ASN A 46 14.14 7.93 3.26
C ASN A 46 12.66 7.78 3.62
N PHE A 47 12.12 8.66 4.49
CA PHE A 47 10.70 8.63 4.83
C PHE A 47 9.79 8.70 3.60
N ARG A 48 10.11 9.55 2.61
CA ARG A 48 9.29 9.70 1.41
C ARG A 48 9.42 8.50 0.47
N GLU A 49 10.64 7.97 0.33
CA GLU A 49 10.94 6.79 -0.48
C GLU A 49 10.15 5.57 0.02
N GLU A 50 10.21 5.29 1.32
CA GLU A 50 9.55 4.14 1.92
C GLU A 50 8.01 4.22 1.91
N ILE A 51 7.46 5.44 1.99
CA ILE A 51 6.03 5.66 1.75
C ILE A 51 5.66 5.35 0.30
N ALA A 52 6.50 5.73 -0.67
CA ALA A 52 6.26 5.39 -2.07
C ALA A 52 6.33 3.87 -2.30
N ASP A 53 7.31 3.20 -1.71
CA ASP A 53 7.46 1.75 -1.81
C ASP A 53 6.28 0.99 -1.20
N THR A 54 5.75 1.48 -0.07
CA THR A 54 4.48 0.99 0.49
C THR A 54 3.36 1.02 -0.56
N PHE A 55 3.18 2.17 -1.25
CA PHE A 55 2.15 2.29 -2.28
C PHE A 55 2.41 1.38 -3.48
N ILE A 56 3.66 1.28 -3.93
CA ILE A 56 4.04 0.41 -5.05
C ILE A 56 3.70 -1.05 -4.74
N ARG A 57 4.03 -1.54 -3.54
CA ARG A 57 3.71 -2.91 -3.10
C ARG A 57 2.19 -3.13 -3.01
N LEU A 58 1.44 -2.16 -2.47
CA LEU A 58 -0.02 -2.23 -2.44
C LEU A 58 -0.64 -2.23 -3.83
N PHE A 59 -0.13 -1.42 -4.75
CA PHE A 59 -0.62 -1.33 -6.12
C PHE A 59 -0.30 -2.60 -6.93
N ASP A 60 0.90 -3.18 -6.77
CA ASP A 60 1.24 -4.48 -7.32
C ASP A 60 0.28 -5.56 -6.80
N LEU A 61 0.11 -5.66 -5.48
CA LEU A 61 -0.78 -6.65 -4.87
C LEU A 61 -2.22 -6.52 -5.37
N CYS A 62 -2.74 -5.29 -5.45
CA CYS A 62 -4.08 -5.04 -5.99
C CYS A 62 -4.16 -5.43 -7.48
N GLY A 63 -3.15 -5.11 -8.28
CA GLY A 63 -3.08 -5.50 -9.69
C GLY A 63 -3.09 -7.02 -9.88
N GLY A 64 -2.25 -7.73 -9.14
CA GLY A 64 -2.19 -9.20 -9.20
C GLY A 64 -3.46 -9.89 -8.69
N LEU A 65 -4.13 -9.31 -7.71
CA LEU A 65 -5.42 -9.80 -7.19
C LEU A 65 -6.65 -9.29 -7.96
N LYS A 66 -6.46 -8.44 -8.99
CA LYS A 66 -7.53 -7.80 -9.76
C LYS A 66 -8.51 -7.00 -8.90
N ILE A 67 -7.99 -6.32 -7.88
CA ILE A 67 -8.75 -5.42 -7.01
C ILE A 67 -8.78 -4.04 -7.64
N ASP A 68 -9.98 -3.53 -7.92
CA ASP A 68 -10.19 -2.13 -8.26
C ASP A 68 -10.10 -1.27 -6.98
N ILE A 69 -8.86 -0.94 -6.62
CA ILE A 69 -8.57 -0.20 -5.40
C ILE A 69 -9.13 1.23 -5.45
N GLU A 70 -9.21 1.84 -6.63
CA GLU A 70 -9.76 3.19 -6.81
C GLU A 70 -11.26 3.20 -6.51
N ALA A 71 -12.02 2.22 -7.02
CA ALA A 71 -13.44 2.06 -6.71
C ALA A 71 -13.68 1.78 -5.21
N GLU A 72 -12.87 0.92 -4.58
CA GLU A 72 -13.00 0.62 -3.15
C GLU A 72 -12.65 1.82 -2.27
N ILE A 73 -11.64 2.62 -2.63
CA ILE A 73 -11.31 3.88 -1.96
C ILE A 73 -12.47 4.88 -2.11
N ALA A 74 -13.04 5.04 -3.30
CA ALA A 74 -14.16 5.96 -3.54
C ALA A 74 -15.39 5.58 -2.71
N LYS A 75 -15.78 4.31 -2.75
CA LYS A 75 -16.86 3.74 -1.93
C LYS A 75 -16.62 3.94 -0.44
N LYS A 76 -15.39 3.72 0.04
CA LYS A 76 -15.03 3.93 1.44
C LYS A 76 -15.08 5.40 1.84
N SER A 77 -14.64 6.29 0.96
CA SER A 77 -14.63 7.74 1.18
C SER A 77 -16.04 8.30 1.31
N ILE A 78 -16.97 7.88 0.45
CA ILE A 78 -18.40 8.23 0.55
C ILE A 78 -18.97 7.77 1.90
N LYS A 79 -18.67 6.53 2.32
CA LYS A 79 -19.09 6.02 3.64
C LYS A 79 -18.45 6.78 4.81
N ASN A 80 -17.23 7.29 4.66
CA ASN A 80 -16.57 8.07 5.70
C ASN A 80 -17.14 9.48 5.83
N LEU A 81 -17.60 10.09 4.72
CA LEU A 81 -18.27 11.40 4.72
C LEU A 81 -19.53 11.40 5.59
N SER A 82 -20.26 10.28 5.61
CA SER A 82 -21.47 10.14 6.42
C SER A 82 -21.21 9.85 7.90
N ARG A 83 -19.95 9.75 8.35
CA ARG A 83 -19.62 9.44 9.75
C ARG A 83 -19.54 10.72 10.59
N PRO A 84 -19.98 10.66 11.86
CA PRO A 84 -19.73 11.76 12.79
C PRO A 84 -18.23 11.97 13.00
N TYR A 85 -17.86 13.18 13.42
CA TYR A 85 -16.47 13.56 13.67
C TYR A 85 -15.71 12.52 14.52
N LYS A 86 -14.54 12.09 14.02
CA LYS A 86 -13.71 11.00 14.53
C LYS A 86 -14.39 9.63 14.71
N HIS A 87 -15.70 9.50 14.50
CA HIS A 87 -16.47 8.27 14.70
C HIS A 87 -16.16 7.59 16.05
N GLY A 88 -16.00 8.38 17.11
CA GLY A 88 -15.64 7.89 18.46
C GLY A 88 -14.17 7.47 18.64
N LYS A 89 -13.29 7.73 17.67
CA LYS A 89 -11.85 7.49 17.78
C LYS A 89 -11.14 8.66 18.48
N ILE A 90 -10.08 8.34 19.21
CA ILE A 90 -9.29 9.30 19.99
C ILE A 90 -8.12 9.84 19.17
N CYS A 91 -7.50 8.97 18.36
CA CYS A 91 -6.55 9.34 17.31
C CYS A 91 -7.28 9.72 16.01
#